data_AF-A0A947UDE5-F1
#
_entry.id   AF-A0A947UDE5-F1
#
_cell.length_a   1.000
_cell.length_b   1.000
_cell.length_c   1.000
_cell.angle_alpha   90.00
_cell.angle_beta   90.00
_cell.angle_gamma   90.00
#
_symmetry.space_group_name_H-M   'P 1'
#
loop_
_entity.id
_entity.type
_entity.pdbx_description
1 polymer ?
#
loop_
_entity_poly.entity_id
_entity_poly.type
_entity_poly.pdbx_seq_one_letter_code
_entity_poly.pdbx_strand_id
1 'polypeptide(L)'
;YLTVPEPTRSSFQPVALYNNNLWESPAPVRVAMFGTTFWLLTELSRPEGAITFSSHSMSLRMLADVGFWQKDIVSDDSRIFLQALMRYHGEYRVTPMYLPVSMDTVMAGNYWQAVISLYKQIRRWAWGCENFPYMALAFSRDKAMPISVKFSFLWKQLEGSYTWATAPLLITVLGYLPFLVAPDPFREFALFQNTPFTLQWLMRLAMVGVFLSAGMAMTLLPRRPSHIPRRQAFVVAVLQWILLPVTFVLFGAIPAIDAQTRLMLGKPLGFNVSPKRAVGGGEKQEAEGET
;
A
#
# COMPACT_ATOMS: atom_id res chain seq x y z
N TYR A 1 16.50 1.74 19.80
CA TYR A 1 15.96 2.05 21.14
C TYR A 1 16.93 2.89 21.95
N LEU A 2 18.10 2.37 22.35
CA LEU A 2 19.06 3.09 23.21
C LEU A 2 19.62 4.39 22.62
N THR A 3 19.62 4.53 21.29
CA THR A 3 20.20 5.67 20.57
C THR A 3 19.15 6.68 20.07
N VAL A 4 17.86 6.44 20.33
CA VAL A 4 16.77 7.25 19.80
C VAL A 4 16.17 8.08 20.93
N PRO A 5 16.07 9.42 20.79
CA PRO A 5 15.44 10.28 21.79
C PRO A 5 13.98 9.88 22.02
N GLU A 6 13.48 9.93 23.26
CA GLU A 6 12.11 9.50 23.60
C GLU A 6 11.73 8.15 22.97
N PRO A 7 12.48 7.07 23.23
CA PRO A 7 12.35 5.81 22.49
C PRO A 7 11.03 5.08 22.80
N THR A 8 10.36 5.43 23.90
CA THR A 8 9.01 4.96 24.21
C THR A 8 7.95 5.62 23.32
N ARG A 9 8.21 6.82 22.80
CA ARG A 9 7.32 7.56 21.89
C ARG A 9 7.67 7.34 20.42
N SER A 10 8.08 6.12 20.10
CA SER A 10 8.46 5.74 18.75
C SER A 10 8.04 4.32 18.41
N SER A 11 7.57 4.13 17.18
CA SER A 11 7.46 2.83 16.52
C SER A 11 8.65 2.65 15.58
N PHE A 12 9.37 1.54 15.69
CA PHE A 12 10.53 1.25 14.86
C PHE A 12 10.12 0.33 13.71
N GLN A 13 10.21 0.83 12.48
CA GLN A 13 9.70 0.14 11.29
C GLN A 13 10.83 -0.25 10.33
N PRO A 14 11.09 -1.55 10.11
CA PRO A 14 12.03 -2.03 9.09
C PRO A 14 11.52 -1.80 7.66
N VAL A 15 12.43 -2.04 6.70
CA VAL A 15 12.07 -2.14 5.28
C VAL A 15 11.48 -3.52 5.01
N ALA A 16 10.16 -3.60 4.84
CA ALA A 16 9.52 -4.87 4.48
C ALA A 16 9.77 -5.21 3.00
N LEU A 17 10.35 -6.38 2.75
CA LEU A 17 10.62 -6.91 1.42
C LEU A 17 9.76 -8.16 1.20
N TYR A 18 8.80 -8.12 0.28
CA TYR A 18 7.94 -9.26 -0.03
C TYR A 18 8.64 -10.25 -0.99
N ASN A 19 9.73 -10.88 -0.53
CA ASN A 19 10.64 -11.65 -1.39
C ASN A 19 10.81 -13.14 -1.02
N ASN A 20 10.20 -13.66 0.05
CA ASN A 20 10.43 -15.06 0.47
C ASN A 20 9.98 -16.10 -0.57
N ASN A 21 8.76 -15.95 -1.08
CA ASN A 21 8.11 -16.86 -2.04
C ASN A 21 7.81 -16.17 -3.38
N LEU A 22 8.57 -15.11 -3.69
CA LEU A 22 8.28 -14.23 -4.81
C LEU A 22 8.36 -14.98 -6.14
N TRP A 23 9.33 -15.87 -6.31
CA TRP A 23 9.53 -16.62 -7.55
C TRP A 23 8.38 -17.59 -7.86
N GLU A 24 7.73 -18.11 -6.82
CA GLU A 24 6.57 -19.01 -6.89
C GLU A 24 5.25 -18.26 -7.06
N SER A 25 5.25 -16.94 -6.89
CA SER A 25 4.06 -16.11 -6.91
C SER A 25 3.58 -15.78 -8.32
N PRO A 26 2.27 -15.67 -8.58
CA PRO A 26 1.76 -15.18 -9.86
C PRO A 26 2.28 -13.78 -10.22
N ALA A 27 2.36 -13.47 -11.53
CA ALA A 27 2.84 -12.18 -12.00
C ALA A 27 2.09 -10.97 -11.42
N PRO A 28 0.75 -10.96 -11.33
CA PRO A 28 0.02 -9.84 -10.71
C PRO A 28 0.39 -9.63 -9.24
N VAL A 29 0.59 -10.72 -8.49
CA VAL A 29 0.99 -10.69 -7.07
C VAL A 29 2.39 -10.09 -6.94
N ARG A 30 3.35 -10.55 -7.75
CA ARG A 30 4.72 -10.01 -7.72
C ARG A 30 4.74 -8.51 -8.00
N VAL A 31 4.04 -8.06 -9.05
CA VAL A 31 3.99 -6.63 -9.43
C VAL A 31 3.38 -5.80 -8.30
N ALA A 32 2.27 -6.25 -7.71
CA ALA A 32 1.63 -5.55 -6.59
C ALA A 32 2.56 -5.46 -5.37
N MET A 33 3.20 -6.56 -4.98
CA MET A 33 4.08 -6.61 -3.81
C MET A 33 5.38 -5.80 -3.99
N PHE A 34 5.91 -5.74 -5.22
CA PHE A 34 6.98 -4.80 -5.54
C PHE A 34 6.51 -3.35 -5.38
N GLY A 35 5.31 -3.02 -5.88
CA GLY A 35 4.70 -1.71 -5.68
C GLY A 35 4.60 -1.34 -4.20
N THR A 36 4.12 -2.26 -3.35
CA THR A 36 4.06 -2.06 -1.89
C THR A 36 5.44 -1.82 -1.29
N THR A 37 6.46 -2.58 -1.73
CA THR A 37 7.84 -2.42 -1.26
C THR A 37 8.39 -1.03 -1.61
N PHE A 38 8.17 -0.55 -2.84
CA PHE A 38 8.59 0.79 -3.26
C PHE A 38 7.85 1.92 -2.53
N TRP A 39 6.55 1.76 -2.31
CA TRP A 39 5.78 2.69 -1.50
C TRP A 39 6.35 2.79 -0.08
N LEU A 40 6.63 1.65 0.57
CA LEU A 40 7.24 1.63 1.90
C LEU A 40 8.62 2.28 1.95
N LEU A 41 9.47 2.05 0.95
CA LEU A 41 10.77 2.72 0.86
C LEU A 41 10.63 4.25 0.78
N THR A 42 9.62 4.73 0.05
CA THR A 42 9.33 6.16 -0.08
C THR A 42 8.83 6.74 1.24
N GLU A 43 7.93 6.03 1.93
CA GLU A 43 7.41 6.41 3.26
C GLU A 43 8.51 6.44 4.32
N LEU A 44 9.38 5.43 4.37
CA LEU A 44 10.50 5.39 5.32
C LEU A 44 11.54 6.49 5.08
N SER A 45 11.61 7.02 3.85
CA SER A 45 12.48 8.17 3.53
C SER A 45 11.90 9.51 4.00
N ARG A 46 10.60 9.55 4.36
CA ARG A 46 9.86 10.76 4.79
C ARG A 46 9.01 10.45 6.05
N PRO A 47 9.66 10.13 7.18
CA PRO A 47 8.99 9.58 8.36
C PRO A 47 8.05 10.56 9.08
N GLU A 48 8.08 11.85 8.77
CA GLU A 48 7.34 12.91 9.48
C GLU A 48 5.82 12.72 9.42
N GLY A 49 5.32 12.04 8.39
CA GLY A 49 3.91 11.67 8.26
C GLY A 49 3.68 10.16 8.19
N ALA A 50 4.69 9.34 8.48
CA ALA A 50 4.57 7.90 8.38
C ALA A 50 3.66 7.36 9.49
N ILE A 51 2.79 6.43 9.13
CA ILE A 51 1.99 5.61 10.04
C ILE A 51 2.55 4.19 9.97
N THR A 52 2.46 3.45 11.07
CA THR A 52 2.87 2.06 11.11
C THR A 52 2.11 1.21 10.09
N PHE A 53 2.84 0.31 9.43
CA PHE A 53 2.28 -0.62 8.44
C PHE A 53 2.97 -1.98 8.53
N SER A 54 2.17 -3.04 8.70
CA SER A 54 2.61 -4.43 8.71
C SER A 54 3.66 -4.76 9.78
N SER A 55 4.93 -4.49 9.50
CA SER A 55 6.06 -4.96 10.30
C SER A 55 6.68 -3.80 11.06
N HIS A 56 6.46 -3.72 12.36
CA HIS A 56 7.09 -2.74 13.23
C HIS A 56 7.28 -3.29 14.65
N SER A 57 8.06 -2.58 15.46
CA SER A 57 8.16 -2.81 16.91
C SER A 57 7.89 -1.54 17.67
N MET A 58 7.43 -1.67 18.91
CA MET A 58 7.10 -0.56 19.80
C MET A 58 7.46 -0.92 21.23
N SER A 59 7.61 0.09 22.10
CA SER A 59 7.88 -0.17 23.51
C SER A 59 6.65 -0.75 24.21
N LEU A 60 6.86 -1.70 25.13
CA LEU A 60 5.80 -2.21 26.00
C LEU A 60 5.16 -1.07 26.83
N ARG A 61 5.97 -0.07 27.22
CA ARG A 61 5.51 1.12 27.93
C ARG A 61 4.42 1.86 27.15
N MET A 62 4.67 2.14 25.87
CA MET A 62 3.67 2.81 25.03
C MET A 62 2.41 1.98 24.89
N LEU A 63 2.55 0.68 24.68
CA LEU A 63 1.41 -0.22 24.55
C LEU A 63 0.53 -0.21 25.81
N ALA A 64 1.15 -0.17 27.00
CA ALA A 64 0.46 0.00 28.26
C ALA A 64 -0.18 1.39 28.41
N ASP A 65 0.51 2.46 27.99
CA ASP A 65 0.02 3.85 28.09
C ASP A 65 -1.26 4.10 27.26
N VAL A 66 -1.49 3.31 26.20
CA VAL A 66 -2.69 3.39 25.33
C VAL A 66 -3.74 2.32 25.62
N GLY A 67 -3.50 1.40 26.56
CA GLY A 67 -4.44 0.33 26.89
C GLY A 67 -4.49 -0.80 25.86
N PHE A 68 -3.36 -1.12 25.22
CA PHE A 68 -3.20 -2.14 24.17
C PHE A 68 -3.92 -1.81 22.85
N TRP A 69 -3.84 -2.71 21.85
CA TRP A 69 -4.45 -2.49 20.54
C TRP A 69 -5.95 -2.78 20.56
N GLN A 70 -6.69 -2.07 19.70
CA GLN A 70 -8.11 -2.32 19.48
C GLN A 70 -8.29 -3.65 18.76
N LYS A 71 -9.25 -4.47 19.21
CA LYS A 71 -9.47 -5.83 18.70
C LYS A 71 -10.61 -5.91 17.67
N ASP A 72 -11.42 -4.86 17.61
CA ASP A 72 -12.63 -4.75 16.80
C ASP A 72 -12.41 -3.90 15.53
N ILE A 73 -11.16 -3.78 15.08
CA ILE A 73 -10.78 -3.00 13.92
C ILE A 73 -9.96 -3.82 12.92
N VAL A 74 -10.11 -3.50 11.64
CA VAL A 74 -9.42 -4.22 10.55
C VAL A 74 -8.00 -3.71 10.35
N SER A 75 -7.80 -2.39 10.50
CA SER A 75 -6.49 -1.72 10.33
C SER A 75 -5.79 -1.50 11.68
N ASP A 76 -5.61 -2.58 12.44
CA ASP A 76 -5.03 -2.59 13.78
C ASP A 76 -3.61 -2.00 13.83
N ASP A 77 -2.78 -2.34 12.83
CA ASP A 77 -1.40 -1.88 12.68
C ASP A 77 -1.28 -0.35 12.59
N SER A 78 -2.13 0.30 11.80
CA SER A 78 -2.19 1.77 11.70
C SER A 78 -2.93 2.40 12.88
N ARG A 79 -3.94 1.71 13.43
CA ARG A 79 -4.74 2.20 14.55
C ARG A 79 -3.92 2.33 15.82
N ILE A 80 -3.06 1.38 16.13
CA ILE A 80 -2.21 1.46 17.33
C ILE A 80 -1.30 2.70 17.31
N PHE A 81 -0.77 3.07 16.15
CA PHE A 81 -0.02 4.33 16.00
C PHE A 81 -0.90 5.55 16.26
N LEU A 82 -2.13 5.58 15.75
CA LEU A 82 -3.04 6.69 16.00
C LEU A 82 -3.43 6.79 17.49
N GLN A 83 -3.62 5.66 18.18
CA GLN A 83 -3.82 5.66 19.64
C GLN A 83 -2.64 6.29 20.39
N ALA A 84 -1.41 5.94 19.99
CA ALA A 84 -0.21 6.53 20.56
C ALA A 84 -0.06 8.02 20.24
N LEU A 85 -0.33 8.41 18.99
CA LEU A 85 -0.30 9.80 18.54
C LEU A 85 -1.28 10.66 19.35
N MET A 86 -2.48 10.15 19.64
CA MET A 86 -3.44 10.79 20.52
C MET A 86 -2.94 10.87 21.96
N ARG A 87 -2.43 9.76 22.50
CA ARG A 87 -2.00 9.66 23.90
C ARG A 87 -0.88 10.64 24.25
N TYR A 88 -0.01 10.91 23.27
CA TYR A 88 1.13 11.83 23.40
C TYR A 88 0.92 13.16 22.66
N HIS A 89 -0.32 13.55 22.36
CA HIS A 89 -0.64 14.88 21.81
C HIS A 89 0.16 15.26 20.54
N GLY A 90 0.39 14.28 19.66
CA GLY A 90 1.15 14.47 18.43
C GLY A 90 2.65 14.16 18.56
N GLU A 91 3.16 13.95 19.77
CA GLU A 91 4.56 13.59 20.03
C GLU A 91 4.79 12.07 19.94
N TYR A 92 4.35 11.46 18.84
CA TYR A 92 4.63 10.05 18.53
C TYR A 92 5.02 9.92 17.06
N ARG A 93 6.01 9.10 16.76
CA ARG A 93 6.56 9.00 15.40
C ARG A 93 6.97 7.59 15.01
N VAL A 94 7.09 7.37 13.72
CA VAL A 94 7.79 6.21 13.18
C VAL A 94 9.27 6.55 13.07
N THR A 95 10.14 5.71 13.63
CA THR A 95 11.59 5.75 13.38
C THR A 95 11.94 4.66 12.37
N PRO A 96 12.36 5.03 11.16
CA PRO A 96 12.82 4.07 10.16
C PRO A 96 13.97 3.22 10.69
N MET A 97 13.89 1.91 10.45
CA MET A 97 15.01 0.99 10.57
C MET A 97 15.42 0.55 9.17
N TYR A 98 16.61 0.93 8.72
CA TYR A 98 17.14 0.55 7.41
C TYR A 98 17.68 -0.90 7.40
N LEU A 99 16.91 -1.80 8.00
CA LEU A 99 17.14 -3.24 8.01
C LEU A 99 16.03 -3.92 7.22
N PRO A 100 16.37 -4.79 6.24
CA PRO A 100 15.37 -5.52 5.49
C PRO A 100 14.73 -6.61 6.35
N VAL A 101 13.41 -6.75 6.25
CA VAL A 101 12.66 -7.89 6.79
C VAL A 101 11.94 -8.57 5.65
N SER A 102 12.32 -9.82 5.38
CA SER A 102 11.73 -10.61 4.31
C SER A 102 10.36 -11.17 4.70
N MET A 103 9.38 -10.97 3.82
CA MET A 103 7.98 -11.32 3.99
C MET A 103 7.51 -12.22 2.85
N ASP A 104 6.52 -13.05 3.15
CA ASP A 104 5.80 -13.82 2.13
C ASP A 104 4.80 -12.93 1.39
N THR A 105 4.75 -13.10 0.08
CA THR A 105 3.62 -12.59 -0.71
C THR A 105 2.35 -13.40 -0.41
N VAL A 106 1.20 -12.86 -0.80
CA VAL A 106 -0.07 -13.58 -0.71
C VAL A 106 -0.15 -14.63 -1.81
N MET A 107 0.31 -15.82 -1.46
CA MET A 107 0.24 -17.02 -2.28
C MET A 107 -0.50 -18.10 -1.51
N ALA A 108 -1.67 -18.47 -2.01
CA ALA A 108 -2.49 -19.53 -1.48
C ALA A 108 -3.04 -20.39 -2.61
N GLY A 109 -2.79 -21.69 -2.52
CA GLY A 109 -3.28 -22.69 -3.46
C GLY A 109 -2.87 -22.42 -4.91
N ASN A 110 -3.85 -22.30 -5.81
CA ASN A 110 -3.61 -22.15 -7.26
C ASN A 110 -3.58 -20.68 -7.73
N TYR A 111 -3.23 -20.45 -9.01
CA TYR A 111 -3.09 -19.11 -9.60
C TYR A 111 -4.30 -18.20 -9.33
N TRP A 112 -5.51 -18.70 -9.52
CA TRP A 112 -6.75 -17.92 -9.34
C TRP A 112 -7.03 -17.61 -7.87
N GLN A 113 -6.76 -18.56 -6.97
CA GLN A 113 -6.88 -18.35 -5.54
C GLN A 113 -5.91 -17.27 -5.04
N ALA A 114 -4.67 -17.25 -5.55
CA ALA A 114 -3.70 -16.20 -5.24
C ALA A 114 -4.16 -14.82 -5.75
N VAL A 115 -4.75 -14.73 -6.95
CA VAL A 115 -5.33 -13.49 -7.48
C VAL A 115 -6.50 -12.98 -6.62
N ILE A 116 -7.42 -13.85 -6.21
CA ILE A 116 -8.53 -13.49 -5.33
C ILE A 116 -8.00 -13.05 -3.95
N SER A 117 -6.98 -13.74 -3.45
CA SER A 117 -6.38 -13.43 -2.15
C SER A 117 -5.65 -12.09 -2.17
N LEU A 118 -4.98 -11.75 -3.27
CA LEU A 118 -4.40 -10.43 -3.50
C LEU A 118 -5.48 -9.34 -3.47
N TYR A 119 -6.59 -9.53 -4.19
CA TYR A 119 -7.71 -8.58 -4.18
C TYR A 119 -8.22 -8.34 -2.75
N LYS A 120 -8.45 -9.41 -1.98
CA LYS A 120 -8.89 -9.32 -0.59
C LYS A 120 -7.87 -8.60 0.29
N GLN A 121 -6.58 -8.84 0.08
CA GLN A 121 -5.51 -8.18 0.82
C GLN A 121 -5.47 -6.68 0.55
N ILE A 122 -5.47 -6.25 -0.72
CA ILE A 122 -5.43 -4.82 -1.04
C ILE A 122 -6.70 -4.12 -0.54
N ARG A 123 -7.86 -4.76 -0.67
CA ARG A 123 -9.11 -4.22 -0.11
C ARG A 123 -9.02 -4.01 1.40
N ARG A 124 -8.40 -4.96 2.13
CA ARG A 124 -8.18 -4.85 3.57
C ARG A 124 -7.27 -3.67 3.93
N TRP A 125 -6.25 -3.41 3.13
CA TRP A 125 -5.41 -2.22 3.32
C TRP A 125 -6.16 -0.93 3.02
N ALA A 126 -6.94 -0.90 1.94
CA ALA A 126 -7.73 0.28 1.58
C ALA A 126 -8.89 0.55 2.56
N TRP A 127 -9.33 -0.45 3.32
CA TRP A 127 -10.25 -0.27 4.44
C TRP A 127 -9.71 0.68 5.52
N GLY A 128 -8.40 0.89 5.57
CA GLY A 128 -7.77 1.89 6.45
C GLY A 128 -8.29 3.33 6.26
N CYS A 129 -9.10 3.60 5.23
CA CYS A 129 -9.89 4.84 5.16
C CYS A 129 -10.80 5.06 6.39
N GLU A 130 -11.15 4.01 7.15
CA GLU A 130 -11.84 4.10 8.45
C GLU A 130 -11.08 4.91 9.51
N ASN A 131 -9.76 5.09 9.33
CA ASN A 131 -8.95 5.93 10.21
C ASN A 131 -9.30 7.41 10.09
N PHE A 132 -9.76 7.89 8.92
CA PHE A 132 -10.09 9.30 8.74
C PHE A 132 -11.16 9.82 9.72
N PRO A 133 -12.36 9.22 9.83
CA PRO A 133 -13.37 9.68 10.78
C PRO A 133 -12.90 9.57 12.24
N TYR A 134 -12.14 8.53 12.58
CA TYR A 134 -11.54 8.39 13.91
C TYR A 134 -10.56 9.54 14.22
N MET A 135 -9.64 9.83 13.29
CA MET A 135 -8.67 10.91 13.42
C MET A 135 -9.38 12.25 13.54
N ALA A 136 -10.37 12.53 12.68
CA ALA A 136 -11.09 13.80 12.70
C ALA A 136 -11.78 14.03 14.06
N LEU A 137 -12.46 13.01 14.59
CA LEU A 137 -13.12 13.09 15.88
C LEU A 137 -12.11 13.21 17.03
N ALA A 138 -11.08 12.36 17.06
CA ALA A 138 -10.09 12.35 18.11
C ALA A 138 -9.28 13.66 18.15
N PHE A 139 -8.79 14.13 16.99
CA PHE A 139 -8.03 15.37 16.87
C PHE A 139 -8.84 16.62 17.22
N SER A 140 -10.16 16.61 16.98
CA SER A 140 -11.05 17.72 17.37
C SER A 140 -11.15 17.89 18.90
N ARG A 141 -11.02 16.79 19.64
CA ARG A 141 -11.16 16.76 21.10
C ARG A 141 -9.83 17.08 21.82
N ASP A 142 -8.71 16.75 21.20
CA ASP A 142 -7.39 17.00 21.78
C ASP A 142 -6.96 18.45 21.57
N LYS A 143 -7.04 19.28 22.61
CA LYS A 143 -6.63 20.69 22.53
C LYS A 143 -5.11 20.90 22.64
N ALA A 144 -4.36 19.92 23.11
CA ALA A 144 -2.92 20.04 23.33
C ALA A 144 -2.12 19.75 22.04
N MET A 145 -2.65 18.89 21.17
CA MET A 145 -1.98 18.57 19.90
C MET A 145 -1.91 19.78 18.94
N PRO A 146 -0.74 20.10 18.35
CA PRO A 146 -0.60 21.20 17.40
C PRO A 146 -1.49 21.05 16.15
N ILE A 147 -2.05 22.16 15.67
CA ILE A 147 -2.93 22.17 14.49
C ILE A 147 -2.22 21.69 13.23
N SER A 148 -0.92 22.01 13.08
CA SER A 148 -0.10 21.59 11.93
C SER A 148 0.04 20.06 11.86
N VAL A 149 0.17 19.39 13.01
CA VAL A 149 0.24 17.92 13.09
C VAL A 149 -1.10 17.31 12.70
N LYS A 150 -2.20 17.82 13.27
CA LYS A 150 -3.56 17.37 12.93
C LYS A 150 -3.83 17.50 11.44
N PHE A 151 -3.54 18.67 10.86
CA PHE A 151 -3.76 18.93 9.45
C PHE A 151 -2.89 18.01 8.58
N SER A 152 -1.60 17.86 8.89
CA SER A 152 -0.69 16.99 8.13
C SER A 152 -1.20 15.55 8.06
N PHE A 153 -1.60 14.96 9.19
CA PHE A 153 -2.09 13.60 9.24
C PHE A 153 -3.48 13.44 8.59
N LEU A 154 -4.42 14.37 8.84
CA LEU A 154 -5.75 14.34 8.21
C LEU A 154 -5.65 14.50 6.69
N TRP A 155 -4.85 15.45 6.23
CA TRP A 155 -4.62 15.68 4.81
C TRP A 155 -3.99 14.47 4.16
N LYS A 156 -2.94 13.89 4.76
CA LYS A 156 -2.30 12.69 4.23
C LYS A 156 -3.26 11.50 4.15
N GLN A 157 -4.07 11.27 5.18
CA GLN A 157 -5.05 10.18 5.18
C GLN A 157 -6.13 10.41 4.10
N LEU A 158 -6.64 11.64 3.98
CA LEU A 158 -7.68 12.00 3.01
C LEU A 158 -7.16 11.90 1.58
N GLU A 159 -6.06 12.61 1.30
CA GLU A 159 -5.42 12.65 -0.01
C GLU A 159 -4.98 11.25 -0.44
N GLY A 160 -4.30 10.50 0.43
CA GLY A 160 -3.85 9.15 0.13
C GLY A 160 -4.99 8.19 -0.16
N SER A 161 -6.09 8.25 0.61
CA SER A 161 -7.27 7.40 0.37
C SER A 161 -7.96 7.74 -0.96
N TYR A 162 -8.09 9.03 -1.25
CA TYR A 162 -8.72 9.51 -2.49
C TYR A 162 -7.87 9.15 -3.72
N THR A 163 -6.59 9.54 -3.70
CA THR A 163 -5.63 9.31 -4.78
C THR A 163 -5.48 7.82 -5.07
N TRP A 164 -5.47 6.95 -4.05
CA TRP A 164 -5.40 5.50 -4.29
C TRP A 164 -6.62 4.97 -5.06
N ALA A 165 -7.82 5.45 -4.74
CA ALA A 165 -9.05 5.03 -5.42
C ALA A 165 -9.19 5.63 -6.83
N THR A 166 -8.80 6.89 -7.03
CA THR A 166 -9.10 7.62 -8.28
C THR A 166 -7.94 7.69 -9.25
N ALA A 167 -6.69 7.83 -8.78
CA ALA A 167 -5.56 8.11 -9.66
C ALA A 167 -5.32 7.04 -10.73
N PRO A 168 -5.39 5.72 -10.44
CA PRO A 168 -5.23 4.71 -11.48
C PRO A 168 -6.29 4.82 -12.59
N LEU A 169 -7.54 5.13 -12.23
CA LEU A 169 -8.65 5.33 -13.18
C LEU A 169 -8.46 6.61 -13.97
N LEU A 170 -8.15 7.71 -13.30
CA LEU A 170 -7.90 9.01 -13.92
C LEU A 170 -6.74 8.92 -14.91
N ILE A 171 -5.61 8.33 -14.54
CA ILE A 171 -4.46 8.15 -15.44
C ILE A 171 -4.84 7.31 -16.67
N THR A 172 -5.65 6.27 -16.47
CA THR A 172 -6.09 5.39 -17.56
C THR A 172 -7.08 6.08 -18.51
N VAL A 173 -8.00 6.89 -17.98
CA VAL A 173 -9.11 7.49 -18.74
C VAL A 173 -8.80 8.90 -19.25
N LEU A 174 -8.14 9.76 -18.46
CA LEU A 174 -7.91 11.17 -18.80
C LEU A 174 -7.13 11.36 -20.10
N GLY A 175 -6.25 10.42 -20.45
CA GLY A 175 -5.53 10.47 -21.73
C GLY A 175 -6.46 10.35 -22.96
N TYR A 176 -7.60 9.70 -22.81
CA TYR A 176 -8.57 9.47 -23.90
C TYR A 176 -9.83 10.32 -23.79
N LEU A 177 -10.13 10.84 -22.59
CA LEU A 177 -11.35 11.58 -22.30
C LEU A 177 -11.62 12.75 -23.26
N PRO A 178 -10.62 13.60 -23.61
CA PRO A 178 -10.84 14.67 -24.58
C PRO A 178 -11.32 14.14 -25.93
N PHE A 179 -10.73 13.06 -26.45
CA PHE A 179 -11.11 12.49 -27.75
C PHE A 179 -12.51 11.89 -27.77
N LEU A 180 -12.98 11.38 -26.63
CA LEU A 180 -14.29 10.75 -26.50
C LEU A 180 -15.43 11.76 -26.29
N VAL A 181 -15.16 12.88 -25.61
CA VAL A 181 -16.19 13.81 -25.14
C VAL A 181 -16.17 15.14 -25.88
N ALA A 182 -15.07 15.52 -26.54
CA ALA A 182 -14.97 16.81 -27.22
C ALA A 182 -15.89 16.88 -28.45
N PRO A 183 -16.80 17.87 -28.52
CA PRO A 183 -17.59 18.15 -29.70
C PRO A 183 -16.70 18.53 -30.90
N ASP A 184 -17.17 18.28 -32.12
CA ASP A 184 -16.39 18.54 -33.35
C ASP A 184 -15.79 19.96 -33.44
N PRO A 185 -16.49 21.05 -33.06
CA PRO A 185 -15.91 22.39 -33.06
C PRO A 185 -14.68 22.54 -32.14
N PHE A 186 -14.59 21.73 -31.08
CA PHE A 186 -13.46 21.80 -30.15
C PHE A 186 -12.20 21.13 -30.69
N ARG A 187 -12.32 20.33 -31.76
CA ARG A 187 -11.18 19.63 -32.36
C ARG A 187 -10.24 20.58 -33.10
N GLU A 188 -10.69 21.78 -33.46
CA GLU A 188 -9.88 22.79 -34.13
C GLU A 188 -9.02 23.62 -33.16
N PHE A 189 -9.33 23.60 -31.86
CA PHE A 189 -8.53 24.33 -30.89
C PHE A 189 -7.11 23.76 -30.80
N ALA A 190 -6.13 24.66 -30.75
CA ALA A 190 -4.72 24.29 -30.57
C ALA A 190 -4.49 23.41 -29.33
N LEU A 191 -5.26 23.60 -28.26
CA LEU A 191 -5.17 22.75 -27.06
C LEU A 191 -5.51 21.29 -27.38
N PHE A 192 -6.59 21.04 -28.12
CA PHE A 192 -7.03 19.69 -28.48
C PHE A 192 -6.01 19.00 -29.39
N GLN A 193 -5.50 19.72 -30.40
CA GLN A 193 -4.49 19.20 -31.32
C GLN A 193 -3.14 18.92 -30.64
N ASN A 194 -2.76 19.71 -29.63
CA ASN A 194 -1.53 19.50 -28.87
C ASN A 194 -1.67 18.44 -27.76
N THR A 195 -2.89 18.14 -27.30
CA THR A 195 -3.17 17.17 -26.23
C THR A 195 -2.51 15.80 -26.45
N PRO A 196 -2.64 15.14 -27.62
CA PRO A 196 -1.97 13.85 -27.83
C PRO A 196 -0.44 13.94 -27.75
N PHE A 197 0.17 15.04 -28.22
CA PHE A 197 1.61 15.24 -28.13
C PHE A 197 2.07 15.47 -26.70
N THR A 198 1.35 16.28 -25.93
CA THR A 198 1.63 16.50 -24.50
C THR A 198 1.49 15.20 -23.71
N LEU A 199 0.41 14.44 -23.95
CA LEU A 199 0.21 13.13 -23.33
C LEU A 199 1.32 12.16 -23.71
N GLN A 200 1.76 12.14 -24.97
CA GLN A 200 2.87 11.32 -25.42
C GLN A 200 4.16 11.64 -24.65
N TRP A 201 4.48 12.92 -24.45
CA TRP A 201 5.64 13.34 -23.65
C TRP A 201 5.52 12.93 -22.18
N LEU A 202 4.35 13.13 -21.58
CA LEU A 202 4.07 12.71 -20.20
C LEU A 202 4.23 11.19 -20.05
N MET A 203 3.68 10.40 -20.97
CA MET A 203 3.81 8.93 -20.97
C MET A 203 5.26 8.49 -21.18
N ARG A 204 6.03 9.15 -22.07
CA ARG A 204 7.46 8.86 -22.24
C ARG A 204 8.25 9.12 -20.96
N LEU A 205 8.00 10.23 -20.28
CA LEU A 205 8.64 10.55 -19.00
C LEU A 205 8.24 9.55 -17.91
N ALA A 206 6.96 9.19 -17.83
CA ALA A 206 6.47 8.19 -16.89
C ALA A 206 7.09 6.80 -17.16
N MET A 207 7.27 6.41 -18.42
CA MET A 207 7.94 5.16 -18.79
C MET A 207 9.39 5.12 -18.31
N VAL A 208 10.13 6.22 -18.38
CA VAL A 208 11.49 6.29 -17.80
C VAL A 208 11.46 5.98 -16.31
N GLY A 209 10.51 6.55 -15.57
CA GLY A 209 10.30 6.23 -14.16
C GLY A 209 10.02 4.74 -13.93
N VAL A 210 9.14 4.13 -14.73
CA VAL A 210 8.85 2.69 -14.65
C VAL A 210 10.11 1.84 -14.90
N PHE A 211 10.94 2.19 -15.89
CA PHE A 211 12.18 1.47 -16.17
C PHE A 211 13.22 1.62 -15.04
N LEU A 212 13.34 2.81 -14.45
CA LEU A 212 14.19 3.04 -13.28
C LEU A 212 13.71 2.21 -12.08
N SER A 213 12.41 2.23 -11.79
CA SER A 213 11.82 1.39 -10.74
C SER A 213 12.01 -0.10 -11.02
N ALA A 214 11.86 -0.54 -12.27
CA ALA A 214 12.11 -1.93 -12.66
C ALA A 214 13.58 -2.32 -12.45
N GLY A 215 14.53 -1.44 -12.81
CA GLY A 215 15.96 -1.64 -12.56
C GLY A 215 16.28 -1.76 -11.06
N MET A 216 15.70 -0.89 -10.23
CA MET A 216 15.83 -0.99 -8.77
C MET A 216 15.17 -2.28 -8.24
N ALA A 217 14.05 -2.72 -8.80
CA ALA A 217 13.38 -3.94 -8.37
C ALA A 217 14.27 -5.17 -8.60
N MET A 218 15.08 -5.15 -9.66
CA MET A 218 16.02 -6.23 -9.95
C MET A 218 17.11 -6.36 -8.88
N THR A 219 17.50 -5.29 -8.19
CA THR A 219 18.48 -5.37 -7.10
C THR A 219 17.87 -5.97 -5.82
N LEU A 220 16.54 -5.87 -5.67
CA LEU A 220 15.78 -6.45 -4.55
C LEU A 220 15.33 -7.90 -4.82
N LEU A 221 15.57 -8.43 -6.02
CA LEU A 221 15.17 -9.80 -6.36
C LEU A 221 15.97 -10.82 -5.53
N PRO A 222 15.29 -11.79 -4.89
CA PRO A 222 15.95 -12.89 -4.21
C PRO A 222 16.64 -13.79 -5.26
N ARG A 223 17.66 -14.56 -4.82
CA ARG A 223 18.37 -15.49 -5.71
C ARG A 223 17.38 -16.45 -6.37
N ARG A 224 17.44 -16.55 -7.70
CA ARG A 224 16.59 -17.45 -8.50
C ARG A 224 16.77 -18.90 -8.02
N PRO A 225 15.67 -19.61 -7.68
CA PRO A 225 15.71 -21.03 -7.37
C PRO A 225 16.29 -21.87 -8.53
N SER A 226 16.92 -22.99 -8.20
CA SER A 226 17.51 -23.91 -9.19
C SER A 226 16.46 -24.48 -10.16
N HIS A 227 15.24 -24.71 -9.69
CA HIS A 227 14.15 -25.34 -10.44
C HIS A 227 13.46 -24.45 -11.48
N ILE A 228 13.66 -23.12 -11.46
CA ILE A 228 13.02 -22.20 -12.42
C ILE A 228 13.99 -21.86 -13.54
N PRO A 229 13.80 -22.26 -14.80
CA PRO A 229 14.73 -21.97 -15.90
C PRO A 229 15.08 -20.48 -16.04
N ARG A 230 16.36 -20.16 -16.32
CA ARG A 230 16.83 -18.76 -16.47
C ARG A 230 16.05 -17.97 -17.52
N ARG A 231 15.71 -18.60 -18.65
CA ARG A 231 14.92 -17.97 -19.72
C ARG A 231 13.51 -17.63 -19.26
N GLN A 232 12.85 -18.56 -18.56
CA GLN A 232 11.52 -18.31 -18.00
C GLN A 232 11.55 -17.18 -16.99
N ALA A 233 12.51 -17.19 -16.06
CA ALA A 233 12.68 -16.13 -15.08
C ALA A 233 12.86 -14.74 -15.74
N PHE A 234 13.69 -14.65 -16.77
CA PHE A 234 13.92 -13.40 -17.51
C PHE A 234 12.67 -12.91 -18.25
N VAL A 235 12.03 -13.79 -19.03
CA VAL A 235 10.82 -13.45 -19.79
C VAL A 235 9.71 -12.98 -18.85
N VAL A 236 9.51 -13.71 -17.75
CA VAL A 236 8.49 -13.37 -16.75
C VAL A 236 8.83 -12.04 -16.04
N ALA A 237 10.09 -11.81 -15.70
CA ALA A 237 10.53 -10.57 -15.07
C ALA A 237 10.39 -9.34 -15.98
N VAL A 238 10.50 -9.50 -17.30
CA VAL A 238 10.31 -8.41 -18.26
C VAL A 238 8.84 -8.20 -18.59
N LEU A 239 8.12 -9.27 -18.97
CA LEU A 239 6.72 -9.18 -19.42
C LEU A 239 5.75 -8.80 -18.30
N GLN A 240 6.08 -9.10 -17.03
CA GLN A 240 5.19 -8.72 -15.92
C GLN A 240 5.01 -7.20 -15.79
N TRP A 241 5.99 -6.38 -16.22
CA TRP A 241 5.86 -4.92 -16.15
C TRP A 241 4.83 -4.37 -17.13
N ILE A 242 4.52 -5.10 -18.20
CA ILE A 242 3.41 -4.76 -19.12
C ILE A 242 2.07 -4.84 -18.37
N LEU A 243 1.98 -5.66 -17.32
CA LEU A 243 0.76 -5.78 -16.52
C LEU A 243 0.52 -4.58 -15.60
N LEU A 244 1.51 -3.69 -15.37
CA LEU A 244 1.39 -2.59 -14.40
C LEU A 244 0.12 -1.73 -14.57
N PRO A 245 -0.22 -1.22 -15.77
CA PRO A 245 -1.41 -0.39 -15.92
C PRO A 245 -2.70 -1.15 -15.55
N VAL A 246 -2.76 -2.42 -15.93
CA VAL A 246 -3.92 -3.29 -15.65
C VAL A 246 -3.99 -3.62 -14.16
N THR A 247 -2.87 -3.96 -13.52
CA THR A 247 -2.84 -4.32 -12.10
C THR A 247 -3.12 -3.12 -11.21
N PHE A 248 -2.69 -1.90 -11.58
CA PHE A 248 -3.01 -0.68 -10.84
C PHE A 248 -4.51 -0.36 -10.83
N VAL A 249 -5.21 -0.62 -11.93
CA VAL A 249 -6.67 -0.47 -11.95
C VAL A 249 -7.35 -1.61 -11.19
N LEU A 250 -7.08 -2.86 -11.56
CA LEU A 250 -7.80 -4.03 -11.03
C LEU A 250 -7.51 -4.34 -9.56
N PHE A 251 -6.26 -4.14 -9.13
CA PHE A 251 -5.82 -4.43 -7.77
C PHE A 251 -5.46 -3.18 -6.97
N GLY A 252 -5.43 -1.99 -7.58
CA GLY A 252 -5.26 -0.72 -6.85
C GLY A 252 -6.59 0.00 -6.64
N ALA A 253 -7.14 0.57 -7.71
CA ALA A 253 -8.35 1.41 -7.64
C ALA A 253 -9.62 0.63 -7.25
N ILE A 254 -9.90 -0.51 -7.92
CA ILE A 254 -11.15 -1.25 -7.69
C ILE A 254 -11.29 -1.74 -6.24
N PRO A 255 -10.29 -2.37 -5.60
CA PRO A 255 -10.40 -2.77 -4.19
C PRO A 255 -10.55 -1.58 -3.24
N ALA A 256 -9.92 -0.44 -3.56
CA ALA A 256 -10.06 0.77 -2.76
C ALA A 256 -11.47 1.36 -2.83
N ILE A 257 -12.06 1.41 -4.02
CA ILE A 257 -13.45 1.82 -4.22
C ILE A 257 -14.41 0.84 -3.52
N ASP A 258 -14.18 -0.48 -3.61
CA ASP A 258 -14.98 -1.48 -2.90
C ASP A 258 -14.95 -1.23 -1.38
N ALA A 259 -13.76 -1.04 -0.80
CA ALA A 259 -13.61 -0.74 0.63
C ALA A 259 -14.34 0.56 1.04
N GLN A 260 -14.11 1.66 0.33
CA GLN A 260 -14.71 2.96 0.64
C GLN A 260 -16.24 2.94 0.47
N THR A 261 -16.75 2.30 -0.58
CA THR A 261 -18.19 2.19 -0.84
C THR A 261 -18.87 1.34 0.24
N ARG A 262 -18.24 0.23 0.65
CA ARG A 262 -18.74 -0.59 1.76
C ARG A 262 -18.81 0.17 3.07
N LEU A 263 -17.77 0.96 3.40
CA LEU A 263 -17.76 1.80 4.58
C LEU A 263 -18.89 2.85 4.53
N MET A 264 -19.07 3.51 3.39
CA MET A 264 -20.16 4.47 3.15
C MET A 264 -21.56 3.82 3.33
N LEU A 265 -21.72 2.57 2.90
CA LEU A 265 -22.96 1.81 3.01
C LEU A 265 -23.11 1.06 4.35
N GLY A 266 -22.18 1.24 5.30
CA GLY A 266 -22.23 0.58 6.60
C GLY A 266 -22.06 -0.95 6.55
N LYS A 267 -21.40 -1.49 5.53
CA LYS A 267 -21.15 -2.94 5.36
C LYS A 267 -19.72 -3.27 5.80
N PRO A 268 -19.48 -3.68 7.07
CA PRO A 268 -18.14 -3.95 7.56
C PRO A 268 -17.46 -5.09 6.79
N LEU A 269 -16.12 -5.05 6.74
CA LEU A 269 -15.34 -6.21 6.31
C LEU A 269 -15.25 -7.20 7.47
N GLY A 270 -15.61 -8.46 7.23
CA GLY A 270 -15.19 -9.55 8.11
C GLY A 270 -13.67 -9.71 8.07
N PHE A 271 -13.06 -10.01 9.22
CA PHE A 271 -11.61 -10.24 9.30
C PHE A 271 -11.24 -11.51 8.54
N ASN A 272 -10.64 -11.36 7.36
CA ASN A 272 -10.15 -12.48 6.56
C ASN A 272 -8.62 -12.49 6.62
N VAL A 273 -8.06 -13.50 7.30
CA VAL A 273 -6.60 -13.72 7.31
C VAL A 273 -6.15 -14.04 5.89
N SER A 274 -5.14 -13.32 5.39
CA SER A 274 -4.57 -13.62 4.07
C SER A 274 -3.73 -14.90 4.18
N PRO A 275 -4.12 -16.01 3.52
CA PRO A 275 -3.34 -17.23 3.55
C PRO A 275 -1.97 -16.98 2.89
N LYS A 276 -0.89 -17.32 3.61
CA LYS A 276 0.49 -17.22 3.14
C LYS A 276 1.12 -18.60 3.20
N ARG A 277 1.63 -19.08 2.07
CA ARG A 277 2.40 -20.33 2.04
C ARG A 277 3.90 -20.04 2.18
N ALA A 278 4.50 -20.62 3.22
CA ALA A 278 5.95 -20.67 3.39
C ALA A 278 6.59 -21.66 2.40
N VAL A 279 7.77 -21.33 1.88
CA VAL A 279 8.55 -22.25 1.04
C VAL A 279 9.18 -23.32 1.95
N GLY A 280 8.73 -24.57 1.83
CA GLY A 280 9.26 -25.73 2.58
C GLY A 280 8.38 -26.26 3.72
N GLY A 281 7.28 -25.59 4.06
CA GLY A 281 6.29 -26.09 5.02
C GLY A 281 5.05 -26.61 4.30
N GLY A 282 4.85 -27.92 4.30
CA GLY A 282 3.65 -28.58 3.82
C GLY A 282 2.51 -28.53 4.84
N GLU A 283 2.17 -27.37 5.38
CA GLU A 283 0.97 -27.24 6.22
C GLU A 283 0.18 -26.02 5.78
N LYS A 284 -1.07 -26.29 5.37
CA LYS A 284 -2.10 -25.27 5.27
C LYS A 284 -2.32 -24.76 6.70
N GLN A 285 -2.03 -23.50 6.97
CA GLN A 285 -2.72 -22.82 8.06
C GLN A 285 -4.16 -22.59 7.58
N GLU A 286 -5.03 -23.56 7.86
CA GLU A 286 -6.47 -23.33 7.89
C GLU A 286 -6.70 -22.32 9.01
N ALA A 287 -7.14 -21.12 8.63
CA ALA A 287 -7.62 -20.14 9.58
C ALA A 287 -8.92 -20.68 10.17
N GLU A 288 -8.84 -21.28 11.36
CA GLU A 288 -10.01 -21.49 12.21
C GLU A 288 -10.63 -20.12 12.48
N GLY A 289 -11.75 -19.87 11.81
CA GLY A 289 -12.65 -18.80 12.18
C GLY A 289 -13.42 -19.24 13.40
N GLU A 290 -13.03 -18.74 14.58
CA GLU A 290 -13.90 -18.73 15.73
C GLU A 290 -14.62 -17.37 15.81
N THR A 291 -15.95 -17.49 15.79
CA THR A 291 -17.06 -16.58 16.15
C THR A 291 -16.74 -15.15 16.60
#